data_AF-A0A921LRP6-F1
#
_entry.id   AF-A0A921LRP6-F1
#
_cell.length_a   1.000
_cell.length_b   1.000
_cell.length_c   1.000
_cell.angle_alpha   90.00
_cell.angle_beta   90.00
_cell.angle_gamma   90.00
#
_symmetry.space_group_name_H-M   'P 1'
#
loop_
_entity.id
_entity.type
_entity.pdbx_description
1 polymer ?
#
loop_
_entity_poly.entity_id
_entity_poly.type
_entity_poly.pdbx_seq_one_letter_code
_entity_poly.pdbx_strand_id
1 'polypeptide(L)' 'MAELLVKREIRKRGSFSEFARLSGLHVSSVSQIVNGRLRPYPGQVEKIVHALGWKGDPSLLFHEVKDSEVA' A
#
# COMPACT_ATOMS: atom_id res chain seq x y z
N MET A 1 -3.20 -9.55 -13.97
CA MET A 1 -3.11 -10.06 -12.57
C MET A 1 -3.84 -9.07 -11.67
N ALA A 2 -4.53 -9.51 -10.60
CA ALA A 2 -5.12 -8.59 -9.63
C ALA A 2 -4.10 -8.29 -8.52
N GLU A 3 -3.95 -7.03 -8.13
CA GLU A 3 -3.13 -6.63 -6.98
C GLU A 3 -3.82 -5.56 -6.15
N LEU A 4 -3.46 -5.42 -4.87
CA LEU A 4 -4.00 -4.33 -4.05
C LEU A 4 -3.47 -2.98 -4.53
N LEU A 5 -4.33 -1.96 -4.54
CA LEU A 5 -3.95 -0.61 -4.96
C LEU A 5 -2.76 -0.07 -4.16
N VAL A 6 -2.69 -0.33 -2.85
CA VAL A 6 -1.55 0.05 -1.99
C VAL A 6 -0.22 -0.51 -2.52
N LYS A 7 -0.21 -1.74 -3.07
CA LYS A 7 0.98 -2.36 -3.65
C LYS A 7 1.46 -1.58 -4.87
N ARG A 8 0.51 -1.24 -5.75
CA ARG A 8 0.76 -0.47 -6.96
C ARG A 8 1.32 0.92 -6.64
N GLU A 9 0.68 1.62 -5.72
CA GLU A 9 1.07 2.99 -5.36
C GLU A 9 2.43 3.06 -4.64
N ILE A 10 2.79 2.03 -3.84
CA ILE A 10 4.14 1.94 -3.29
C ILE A 10 5.17 1.69 -4.41
N ARG A 11 4.91 0.77 -5.33
CA ARG A 11 5.82 0.43 -6.45
C ARG A 11 6.09 1.61 -7.37
N LYS A 12 5.11 2.47 -7.61
CA LYS A 12 5.29 3.72 -8.39
C LYS A 12 6.29 4.69 -7.76
N ARG A 13 6.50 4.59 -6.44
CA ARG A 13 7.33 5.52 -5.66
C ARG A 13 8.67 4.92 -5.24
N GLY A 14 8.84 3.60 -5.36
CA GLY A 14 10.09 2.92 -5.03
C GLY A 14 9.87 1.51 -4.48
N SER A 15 10.77 1.10 -3.58
CA SER A 15 10.75 -0.24 -3.00
C SER A 15 9.92 -0.34 -1.71
N PHE A 16 9.47 -1.55 -1.36
CA PHE A 16 8.77 -1.79 -0.09
C PHE A 16 9.64 -1.48 1.13
N SER A 17 10.96 -1.72 1.04
CA SER A 17 11.90 -1.41 2.11
C SER A 17 12.06 0.09 2.33
N GLU A 18 12.03 0.87 1.25
CA GLU A 18 12.06 2.33 1.31
C GLU A 18 10.77 2.89 1.89
N PHE A 19 9.63 2.37 1.43
CA PHE A 19 8.33 2.73 1.99
C PHE A 19 8.20 2.38 3.48
N ALA A 20 8.73 1.23 3.91
CA ALA A 20 8.77 0.84 5.32
C ALA A 20 9.49 1.88 6.18
N ARG A 21 10.65 2.37 5.71
CA ARG A 21 11.39 3.46 6.38
C ARG A 21 10.58 4.76 6.42
N LEU A 22 9.96 5.14 5.30
CA LEU A 22 9.17 6.37 5.19
C LEU A 22 7.92 6.36 6.09
N SER A 23 7.21 5.23 6.15
CA SER A 23 5.97 5.07 6.91
C SER A 23 6.18 4.73 8.39
N GLY A 24 7.40 4.38 8.78
CA GLY A 24 7.69 3.87 10.12
C GLY A 24 7.01 2.51 10.41
N LEU A 25 6.72 1.74 9.36
CA LEU A 25 6.22 0.37 9.46
C LEU A 25 7.36 -0.63 9.26
N HIS A 26 7.25 -1.80 9.86
CA HIS A 26 8.19 -2.88 9.59
C HIS A 26 8.00 -3.42 8.16
N VAL A 27 9.10 -3.73 7.45
CA VAL A 27 9.04 -4.21 6.06
C VAL A 27 8.22 -5.50 5.91
N SER A 28 8.24 -6.38 6.93
CA SER A 28 7.41 -7.59 6.95
C SER A 28 5.92 -7.25 7.01
N SER A 29 5.53 -6.25 7.80
CA SER A 29 4.15 -5.79 7.89
C SER A 29 3.69 -5.19 6.56
N VAL A 30 4.52 -4.37 5.92
CA VAL A 30 4.26 -3.86 4.57
C VAL A 30 4.05 -5.01 3.60
N SER A 31 4.94 -6.01 3.59
CA SER A 31 4.83 -7.19 2.73
C SER A 31 3.53 -7.99 2.98
N GLN A 32 3.13 -8.18 4.23
CA GLN A 32 1.87 -8.87 4.54
C GLN A 32 0.66 -8.06 4.09
N ILE A 33 0.68 -6.73 4.27
CA ILE A 33 -0.42 -5.84 3.86
C ILE A 33 -0.58 -5.83 2.34
N VAL A 34 0.49 -5.55 1.59
CA VAL A 34 0.41 -5.42 0.12
C VAL A 34 0.04 -6.73 -0.59
N ASN A 35 0.25 -7.87 0.07
CA ASN A 35 -0.15 -9.19 -0.42
C ASN A 35 -1.50 -9.66 0.16
N GLY A 36 -2.24 -8.79 0.85
CA GLY A 36 -3.58 -9.09 1.39
C GLY A 36 -3.60 -10.07 2.56
N ARG A 37 -2.45 -10.44 3.11
CA ARG A 37 -2.32 -11.38 4.25
C ARG A 37 -2.60 -10.74 5.60
N LEU A 38 -2.49 -9.41 5.67
CA LEU A 38 -2.75 -8.62 6.88
C LEU A 38 -3.63 -7.44 6.53
N ARG A 39 -4.78 -7.32 7.20
CA ARG A 39 -5.52 -6.05 7.22
C ARG A 39 -4.86 -5.11 8.22
N PRO A 40 -4.45 -3.90 7.80
CA PRO A 40 -3.83 -2.94 8.72
C PRO A 40 -4.84 -2.38 9.73
N TYR A 41 -4.36 -2.12 10.94
CA TYR A 41 -5.12 -1.39 11.97
C TYR A 41 -5.23 0.11 11.61
N PRO A 42 -6.18 0.86 12.19
CA PRO A 42 -6.38 2.29 11.88
C PRO A 42 -5.10 3.14 11.92
N GLY A 43 -4.28 3.00 12.97
CA GLY A 43 -3.01 3.74 13.06
C GLY A 43 -1.96 3.33 12.00
N GLN A 44 -2.03 2.09 11.47
CA GLN A 44 -1.21 1.69 10.33
C GLN A 44 -1.75 2.28 9.02
N VAL A 45 -3.07 2.37 8.87
CA VAL A 45 -3.71 3.02 7.72
C VAL A 45 -3.30 4.49 7.66
N GLU A 46 -3.33 5.21 8.78
CA GLU A 46 -2.89 6.61 8.87
C GLU A 46 -1.43 6.78 8.42
N LYS A 47 -0.53 5.92 8.91
CA LYS A 47 0.88 5.91 8.49
C LYS A 47 1.04 5.68 6.99
N ILE A 48 0.27 4.74 6.43
CA ILE A 48 0.30 4.41 5.00
C ILE A 48 -0.21 5.60 4.16
N VAL A 49 -1.36 6.17 4.53
CA VAL A 49 -1.98 7.31 3.84
C VAL A 49 -1.04 8.51 3.87
N HIS A 50 -0.44 8.80 5.03
CA HIS A 50 0.50 9.90 5.19
C HIS A 50 1.77 9.68 4.34
N ALA A 51 2.38 8.50 4.41
CA ALA A 51 3.58 8.18 3.64
C ALA A 51 3.35 8.18 2.11
N LEU A 52 2.16 7.76 1.67
CA LEU A 52 1.75 7.86 0.26
C LEU A 52 1.26 9.26 -0.11
N GLY A 53 1.09 10.20 0.82
CA GLY A 53 0.42 11.47 0.55
C GLY A 53 -0.95 11.29 -0.11
N TRP A 54 -1.65 10.19 0.20
CA TRP A 54 -2.92 9.83 -0.43
C TRP A 54 -4.02 10.81 -0.02
N LYS A 55 -4.78 11.29 -1.01
CA LYS A 55 -5.84 12.31 -0.82
C LYS A 55 -7.26 11.77 -1.01
N GLY A 56 -7.39 10.55 -1.54
CA GLY A 56 -8.68 9.88 -1.69
C GLY A 56 -9.11 9.17 -0.42
N ASP A 57 -10.18 8.39 -0.52
CA ASP A 57 -10.61 7.49 0.56
C ASP A 57 -9.51 6.45 0.86
N PRO A 58 -9.01 6.35 2.10
CA PRO A 58 -8.06 5.32 2.52
C PRO A 58 -8.51 3.89 2.25
N SER A 59 -9.81 3.61 2.28
CA SER A 59 -10.35 2.25 2.10
C SER A 59 -10.00 1.68 0.72
N LEU A 60 -9.94 2.53 -0.30
CA LEU A 60 -9.63 2.18 -1.68
C LEU A 60 -8.21 1.61 -1.83
N LEU A 61 -7.27 2.00 -0.97
CA LEU A 61 -5.90 1.47 -0.99
C LEU A 61 -5.87 -0.05 -0.76
N PHE A 62 -6.86 -0.59 -0.08
CA PHE A 62 -6.93 -2.00 0.29
C PHE A 62 -7.89 -2.80 -0.58
N HIS A 63 -8.31 -2.25 -1.73
CA HIS A 63 -9.07 -2.95 -2.75
C HIS A 63 -8.16 -3.53 -3.83
N GLU A 64 -8.57 -4.67 -4.38
CA GLU A 64 -7.92 -5.24 -5.55
C GLU A 64 -8.25 -4.40 -6.79
N VAL A 65 -7.20 -4.08 -7.55
CA VAL A 65 -7.30 -3.47 -8.87
C VAL A 65 -6.79 -4.48 -9.89
N LYS A 66 -7.49 -4.56 -11.02
CA LYS A 66 -7.01 -5.30 -12.19
C LYS A 66 -6.09 -4.38 -12.98
N ASP A 67 -4.98 -4.93 -13.47
CA ASP A 67 -4.26 -4.33 -14.60
C ASP A 67 -5.15 -4.42 -15.84
N SER A 68 -6.18 -3.58 -15.91
CA SER A 68 -6.94 -3.40 -17.15
C SER A 68 -6.10 -2.50 -18.05
N GLU A 69 -5.37 -3.16 -18.95
CA GLU A 69 -4.77 -2.68 -20.20
C GLU A 69 -4.15 -1.27 -20.13
N VAL A 70 -2.84 -1.24 -19.85
CA VAL A 70 -2.00 -0.14 -20.34
C VAL A 70 -1.80 -0.41 -21.84
N ALA A 71 -2.46 0.41 -22.65
CA ALA A 71 -2.20 0.57 -24.08
C ALA A 71 -0.77 1.08 -24.35
#